data_AF-A0AAW2K4E1-F1
#
_entry.id   AF-A0AAW2K4E1-F1
#
_cell.length_a   1.000
_cell.length_b   1.000
_cell.length_c   1.000
_cell.angle_alpha   90.00
_cell.angle_beta   90.00
_cell.angle_gamma   90.00
#
_symmetry.space_group_name_H-M   'P 1'
#
loop_
_entity.id
_entity.type
_entity.pdbx_description
1 polymer ?
#
loop_
_entity_poly.entity_id
_entity_poly.type
_entity_poly.pdbx_seq_one_letter_code
_entity_poly.pdbx_strand_id
1 'polypeptide(L)'
;MKRVESLTKKANELSILCGVNIGIVIHKPIENNAILWPSSEVFGDMLQKFLDFSGSERAKKMVIHEKYLHQRVNDGIEEMSKSQYKKEVKESQLVMTELLIQGKDFSTVDLVQLNCLKSFAAQMLKKLEFKDDEFNEQER
;
A
#
# COMPACT_ATOMS: atom_id res chain seq x y z
N MET A 1 -18.26 25.52 6.22
CA MET A 1 -17.43 26.36 5.31
C MET A 1 -15.93 26.17 5.54
N LYS A 2 -15.43 26.24 6.78
CA LYS A 2 -13.98 26.11 7.13
C LYS A 2 -13.19 25.01 6.39
N ARG A 3 -13.74 23.80 6.23
CA ARG A 3 -13.06 22.69 5.51
C ARG A 3 -12.90 22.95 4.01
N VAL A 4 -13.87 23.61 3.38
CA VAL A 4 -13.82 23.98 1.96
C VAL A 4 -12.78 25.07 1.73
N GLU A 5 -12.74 26.07 2.60
CA GLU A 5 -11.72 27.14 2.58
C GLU A 5 -10.31 26.56 2.76
N SER A 6 -10.12 25.65 3.72
CA SER A 6 -8.81 25.00 3.90
C SER A 6 -8.41 24.15 2.70
N LEU A 7 -9.35 23.44 2.08
CA LEU A 7 -9.09 22.61 0.91
C LEU A 7 -8.69 23.46 -0.30
N THR A 8 -9.46 24.50 -0.60
CA THR A 8 -9.18 25.42 -1.72
C THR A 8 -7.87 26.19 -1.51
N LYS A 9 -7.54 26.58 -0.27
CA LYS A 9 -6.23 27.14 0.05
C LYS A 9 -5.08 26.17 -0.25
N LYS A 10 -5.21 24.91 0.18
CA LYS A 10 -4.19 23.87 -0.09
C LYS A 10 -4.07 23.56 -1.58
N ALA A 11 -5.18 23.54 -2.31
CA ALA A 11 -5.17 23.39 -3.75
C ALA A 11 -4.46 24.55 -4.46
N ASN A 12 -4.67 25.79 -4.00
CA ASN A 12 -3.96 26.95 -4.53
C ASN A 12 -2.44 26.87 -4.27
N GLU A 13 -2.04 26.51 -3.05
CA GLU A 13 -0.62 26.27 -2.71
C GLU A 13 0.00 25.21 -3.62
N LEU A 14 -0.70 24.09 -3.84
CA LEU A 14 -0.21 23.00 -4.69
C LEU A 14 -0.12 23.42 -6.17
N SER A 15 -1.11 24.15 -6.66
CA SER A 15 -1.14 24.67 -8.03
C SER A 15 0.07 25.58 -8.30
N ILE A 16 0.38 26.48 -7.36
CA ILE A 16 1.53 27.38 -7.45
C ILE A 16 2.86 26.62 -7.36
N LEU A 17 3.01 25.74 -6.36
CA LEU A 17 4.27 25.05 -6.09
C LEU A 17 4.63 24.03 -7.18
N CYS A 18 3.64 23.37 -7.76
CA CYS A 18 3.86 22.32 -8.75
C CYS A 18 3.62 22.78 -10.20
N GLY A 19 3.14 24.01 -10.42
CA GLY A 19 2.85 24.52 -11.75
C GLY A 19 1.75 23.75 -12.48
N VAL A 20 0.74 23.27 -11.75
CA VAL A 20 -0.36 22.45 -12.28
C VAL A 20 -1.69 23.16 -12.16
N ASN A 21 -2.59 22.95 -13.14
CA ASN A 21 -3.96 23.41 -13.06
C ASN A 21 -4.77 22.48 -12.16
N ILE A 22 -5.51 23.05 -11.20
CA ILE A 22 -6.36 22.29 -10.27
C ILE A 22 -7.76 22.89 -10.27
N GLY A 23 -8.76 22.04 -10.48
CA GLY A 23 -10.18 22.39 -10.34
C GLY A 23 -10.83 21.51 -9.27
N ILE A 24 -11.78 22.07 -8.52
CA ILE A 24 -12.51 21.35 -7.48
C ILE A 24 -14.02 21.58 -7.65
N VAL A 25 -14.77 20.48 -7.64
CA VAL A 25 -16.23 20.45 -7.54
C VAL A 25 -16.65 19.81 -6.23
N ILE A 26 -17.49 20.49 -5.45
CA ILE A 26 -18.05 19.97 -4.19
C ILE A 26 -19.56 20.05 -4.27
N HIS A 27 -20.21 18.91 -4.43
CA HIS A 27 -21.67 18.82 -4.42
C HIS A 27 -22.20 19.05 -3.00
N LYS A 28 -23.22 19.89 -2.87
CA LYS A 28 -24.00 20.02 -1.64
C LYS A 28 -25.30 19.22 -1.80
N PRO A 29 -25.45 18.08 -1.11
CA PRO A 29 -26.59 17.17 -1.31
C PRO A 29 -27.96 17.83 -1.08
N ILE A 30 -28.02 18.85 -0.23
CA ILE A 30 -29.27 19.47 0.23
C ILE A 30 -29.70 20.65 -0.66
N GLU A 31 -28.74 21.36 -1.27
CA GLU A 31 -29.00 22.67 -1.91
C GLU A 31 -29.09 22.59 -3.44
N ASN A 32 -29.03 21.38 -4.03
CA ASN A 32 -28.96 21.12 -5.47
C ASN A 32 -27.96 22.04 -6.20
N ASN A 33 -26.87 22.38 -5.53
CA ASN A 33 -25.81 23.25 -6.02
C ASN A 33 -24.43 22.61 -5.76
N ALA A 34 -23.41 23.15 -6.42
CA ALA A 34 -22.04 22.75 -6.21
C ALA A 34 -21.15 23.98 -6.01
N ILE A 35 -20.13 23.83 -5.18
CA ILE A 35 -19.04 24.81 -5.10
C ILE A 35 -18.05 24.46 -6.21
N LEU A 36 -17.79 25.43 -7.08
CA LEU A 36 -16.81 25.34 -8.16
C LEU A 36 -15.65 26.27 -7.85
N TRP A 37 -14.44 25.73 -7.85
CA TRP A 37 -13.21 26.48 -7.58
C TRP A 37 -12.20 26.23 -8.72
N PRO A 38 -11.44 27.23 -9.20
CA PRO A 38 -11.22 28.57 -8.62
C PRO A 38 -12.38 29.57 -8.73
N SER A 39 -12.97 29.67 -9.90
CA SER A 39 -14.23 30.36 -10.18
C SER A 39 -15.05 29.49 -11.12
N SER A 40 -16.35 29.75 -11.26
CA SER A 40 -17.20 28.96 -12.15
C SER A 40 -16.71 28.98 -13.61
N GLU A 41 -16.24 30.13 -14.09
CA GLU A 41 -15.73 30.32 -15.45
C GLU A 41 -14.42 29.55 -15.66
N VAL A 42 -13.44 29.78 -14.80
CA VAL A 42 -12.12 29.13 -14.88
C VAL A 42 -12.23 27.61 -14.72
N PHE A 43 -13.08 27.15 -13.79
CA PHE A 43 -13.36 25.73 -13.64
C PHE A 43 -14.02 25.16 -14.90
N GLY A 44 -14.97 25.89 -15.51
CA GLY A 44 -15.63 25.49 -16.75
C GLY A 44 -14.64 25.26 -17.88
N ASP A 45 -13.72 26.19 -18.11
CA ASP A 45 -12.67 26.06 -19.13
C ASP A 45 -11.74 24.87 -18.88
N MET A 46 -11.35 24.65 -17.62
CA MET A 46 -10.54 23.50 -17.23
C MET A 46 -11.29 22.18 -17.43
N LEU A 47 -12.58 22.16 -17.10
CA LEU A 47 -13.42 20.99 -17.26
C LEU A 47 -13.59 20.65 -18.75
N GLN A 48 -13.85 21.63 -19.62
CA GLN A 48 -13.93 21.38 -21.06
C GLN A 48 -12.63 20.75 -21.59
N LYS A 49 -11.48 21.35 -21.28
CA LYS A 49 -10.17 20.78 -21.64
C LYS A 49 -9.97 19.37 -21.08
N PHE A 50 -10.48 19.09 -19.89
CA PHE A 50 -10.43 17.74 -19.33
C PHE A 50 -11.36 16.76 -20.07
N LEU A 51 -12.56 17.21 -20.47
CA LEU A 51 -13.55 16.40 -21.20
C LEU A 51 -13.13 16.13 -22.65
N ASP A 52 -12.28 16.98 -23.24
CA ASP A 52 -11.71 16.77 -24.58
C ASP A 52 -10.80 15.53 -24.65
N PHE A 53 -10.25 15.05 -23.53
CA PHE A 53 -9.50 13.80 -23.47
C PHE A 53 -10.44 12.58 -23.57
N SER A 54 -10.00 11.54 -24.27
CA SER A 54 -10.76 10.29 -24.36
C SER A 54 -11.00 9.67 -22.98
N GLY A 55 -12.05 8.85 -22.84
CA GLY A 55 -12.34 8.14 -21.58
C GLY A 55 -11.14 7.30 -21.09
N SER A 56 -10.40 6.70 -22.02
CA SER A 56 -9.20 5.93 -21.71
C SER A 56 -8.09 6.79 -21.11
N GLU A 57 -7.83 7.98 -21.67
CA GLU A 57 -6.81 8.91 -21.17
C GLU A 57 -7.15 9.46 -19.81
N ARG A 58 -8.43 9.81 -19.59
CA ARG A 58 -8.92 10.26 -18.29
C ARG A 58 -8.78 9.18 -17.21
N ALA A 59 -9.05 7.92 -17.56
CA ALA A 59 -8.97 6.81 -16.61
C ALA A 59 -7.54 6.43 -16.19
N LYS A 60 -6.51 6.68 -17.02
CA LYS A 60 -5.12 6.25 -16.78
C LYS A 60 -4.57 6.63 -15.39
N LYS A 61 -4.90 7.84 -14.91
CA LYS A 61 -4.43 8.37 -13.62
C LYS A 61 -5.57 8.74 -12.68
N MET A 62 -6.78 8.25 -12.95
CA MET A 62 -7.93 8.51 -12.10
C MET A 62 -7.81 7.72 -10.80
N VAL A 63 -7.96 8.41 -9.67
CA VAL A 63 -7.95 7.80 -8.34
C VAL A 63 -9.32 7.99 -7.70
N ILE A 64 -9.94 6.89 -7.30
CA ILE A 64 -11.18 6.89 -6.52
C ILE A 64 -10.79 6.76 -5.05
N HIS A 65 -11.30 7.66 -4.20
CA HIS A 65 -10.92 7.72 -2.78
C HIS A 65 -11.15 6.40 -2.04
N GLU A 66 -12.27 5.73 -2.31
CA GLU A 66 -12.56 4.41 -1.75
C GLU A 66 -11.49 3.37 -2.14
N LYS A 67 -11.14 3.29 -3.43
CA LYS A 67 -10.10 2.37 -3.91
C LYS A 67 -8.74 2.69 -3.28
N TYR A 68 -8.40 3.98 -3.18
CA TYR A 68 -7.16 4.41 -2.53
C TYR A 68 -7.10 3.99 -1.07
N LEU A 69 -8.18 4.16 -0.30
CA LEU A 69 -8.22 3.75 1.10
C LEU A 69 -8.09 2.23 1.26
N HIS A 70 -8.81 1.44 0.45
CA HIS A 70 -8.68 -0.02 0.47
C HIS A 70 -7.25 -0.47 0.15
N GLN A 71 -6.63 0.14 -0.86
CA GLN A 71 -5.23 -0.13 -1.19
C GLN A 71 -4.31 0.17 0.00
N ARG A 72 -4.45 1.35 0.64
CA ARG A 72 -3.63 1.73 1.80
C ARG A 72 -3.76 0.77 2.98
N VAL A 73 -4.96 0.23 3.21
CA VAL A 73 -5.19 -0.79 4.24
C VAL A 73 -4.47 -2.09 3.87
N ASN A 74 -4.61 -2.53 2.61
CA ASN A 74 -3.95 -3.76 2.13
C ASN A 74 -2.42 -3.65 2.18
N ASP A 75 -1.86 -2.51 1.77
CA ASP A 75 -0.42 -2.24 1.85
C ASP A 75 0.08 -2.37 3.30
N GLY A 76 -0.69 -1.83 4.26
CA GLY A 76 -0.38 -1.94 5.69
C GLY A 76 -0.46 -3.37 6.23
N ILE A 77 -1.46 -4.15 5.79
CA ILE A 77 -1.58 -5.57 6.14
C ILE A 77 -0.37 -6.36 5.59
N GLU A 78 0.01 -6.11 4.34
CA GLU A 78 1.15 -6.78 3.71
C GLU A 78 2.47 -6.45 4.43
N GLU A 79 2.69 -5.18 4.77
CA GLU A 79 3.86 -4.75 5.52
C GLU A 79 3.91 -5.38 6.92
N MET A 80 2.77 -5.48 7.59
CA MET A 80 2.64 -6.16 8.88
C MET A 80 2.98 -7.65 8.76
N SER A 81 2.44 -8.35 7.76
CA SER A 81 2.76 -9.76 7.51
C SER A 81 4.25 -9.97 7.21
N LYS A 82 4.88 -9.11 6.39
CA LYS A 82 6.32 -9.15 6.13
C LYS A 82 7.15 -8.93 7.40
N SER A 83 6.70 -8.04 8.28
CA SER A 83 7.39 -7.76 9.54
C SER A 83 7.26 -8.90 10.54
N GLN A 84 6.07 -9.49 10.66
CA GLN A 84 5.82 -10.67 11.49
C GLN A 84 6.66 -11.86 11.01
N TYR A 85 6.72 -12.08 9.69
CA TYR A 85 7.58 -13.09 9.08
C TYR A 85 9.05 -12.90 9.45
N LYS A 86 9.59 -11.69 9.29
CA LYS A 86 10.98 -11.38 9.63
C LYS A 86 11.26 -11.61 11.12
N LYS A 87 10.30 -11.29 11.98
CA LYS A 87 10.40 -11.52 13.43
C LYS A 87 10.47 -13.03 13.73
N GLU A 88 9.53 -13.81 13.20
CA GLU A 88 9.48 -15.26 13.41
C GLU A 88 10.76 -15.96 12.95
N VAL A 89 11.27 -15.60 11.76
CA VAL A 89 12.55 -16.14 11.25
C VAL A 89 13.71 -15.82 12.20
N LYS A 90 13.81 -14.58 12.70
CA LYS A 90 14.88 -14.20 13.64
C LYS A 90 14.77 -14.94 14.97
N GLU A 91 13.55 -15.07 15.51
CA GLU A 91 13.30 -15.81 16.75
C GLU A 91 13.69 -17.30 16.58
N SER A 92 13.28 -17.93 15.48
CA SER A 92 13.67 -19.31 15.16
C SER A 92 15.19 -19.48 15.02
N GLN A 93 15.88 -18.53 14.37
CA GLN A 93 17.34 -18.58 14.24
C GLN A 93 18.04 -18.49 15.61
N LEU A 94 17.54 -17.66 16.52
CA LEU A 94 18.07 -17.56 17.88
C LEU A 94 17.88 -18.87 18.63
N VAL A 95 16.67 -19.44 18.62
CA VAL A 95 16.41 -20.73 19.28
C VAL A 95 17.29 -21.84 18.70
N MET A 96 17.44 -21.92 17.38
CA MET A 96 18.34 -22.89 16.73
C MET A 96 19.81 -22.73 17.16
N THR A 97 20.28 -21.48 17.28
CA THR A 97 21.64 -21.18 17.74
C THR A 97 21.85 -21.66 19.17
N GLU A 98 20.88 -21.42 20.05
CA GLU A 98 20.95 -21.89 21.44
C GLU A 98 20.97 -23.42 21.56
N LEU A 99 20.16 -24.11 20.77
CA LEU A 99 20.10 -25.57 20.78
C LEU A 99 21.36 -26.21 20.16
N LEU A 100 21.76 -25.76 18.96
CA LEU A 100 22.79 -26.45 18.16
C LEU A 100 24.21 -26.01 18.49
N ILE A 101 24.40 -24.73 18.85
CA ILE A 101 25.75 -24.17 19.08
C ILE A 101 26.05 -24.09 20.57
N GLN A 102 25.07 -23.65 21.38
CA GLN A 102 25.27 -23.50 22.82
C GLN A 102 24.94 -24.79 23.60
N GLY A 103 24.37 -25.80 22.95
CA GLY A 103 24.06 -27.10 23.55
C GLY A 103 22.97 -27.03 24.61
N LYS A 104 22.06 -26.04 24.54
CA LYS A 104 20.91 -25.99 25.46
C LYS A 104 20.01 -27.20 25.25
N ASP A 105 19.44 -27.69 26.34
CA ASP A 105 18.54 -28.83 26.30
C ASP A 105 17.22 -28.49 25.63
N PHE A 106 16.68 -29.42 24.84
CA PHE A 106 15.46 -29.21 24.09
C PHE A 106 14.22 -29.04 24.99
N SER A 107 14.26 -29.49 26.24
CA SER A 107 13.16 -29.28 27.19
C SER A 107 12.95 -27.81 27.58
N THR A 108 13.90 -26.93 27.28
CA THR A 108 13.76 -25.48 27.56
C THR A 108 12.97 -24.74 26.47
N VAL A 109 12.61 -25.41 25.37
CA VAL A 109 11.89 -24.80 24.24
C VAL A 109 10.38 -24.86 24.51
N ASP A 110 9.73 -23.70 24.53
CA ASP A 110 8.28 -23.64 24.73
C ASP A 110 7.48 -23.96 23.45
N LEU A 111 6.16 -24.13 23.60
CA LEU A 111 5.28 -24.48 22.49
C LEU A 111 5.23 -23.40 21.38
N VAL A 112 5.39 -22.13 21.74
CA VAL A 112 5.41 -21.01 20.77
C VAL A 112 6.69 -21.09 19.95
N GLN A 113 7.84 -21.25 20.61
CA GLN A 113 9.14 -21.42 19.97
C GLN A 113 9.18 -22.67 19.08
N LEU A 114 8.62 -23.80 19.54
CA LEU A 114 8.48 -25.02 18.72
C LEU A 114 7.64 -24.78 17.46
N ASN A 115 6.53 -24.06 17.58
CA ASN A 115 5.71 -23.71 16.42
C ASN A 115 6.44 -22.79 15.45
N CYS A 116 7.21 -21.81 15.94
CA CYS A 116 8.07 -20.96 15.10
C CYS A 116 9.13 -21.81 14.38
N LEU A 117 9.81 -22.72 15.08
CA LEU A 117 10.79 -23.64 14.46
C LEU A 117 10.16 -24.52 13.37
N LYS A 118 8.95 -25.04 13.62
CA LYS A 118 8.19 -25.83 12.63
C LYS A 118 7.87 -24.99 11.39
N SER A 119 7.36 -23.77 11.59
CA SER A 119 7.07 -22.82 10.50
C SER A 119 8.33 -22.49 9.71
N PHE A 120 9.44 -22.22 10.40
CA PHE A 120 10.74 -21.97 9.79
C PHE A 120 11.25 -23.15 8.95
N ALA A 121 11.16 -24.38 9.47
CA ALA A 121 11.54 -25.58 8.74
C ALA A 121 10.70 -25.78 7.47
N ALA A 122 9.38 -25.62 7.55
CA ALA A 122 8.48 -25.70 6.40
C ALA A 122 8.82 -24.65 5.32
N GLN A 123 9.22 -23.45 5.72
CA GLN A 123 9.65 -22.40 4.79
C GLN A 123 11.00 -22.70 4.13
N MET A 124 11.96 -23.26 4.88
CA MET A 124 13.25 -23.67 4.31
C MET A 124 13.06 -24.78 3.28
N LEU A 125 12.18 -25.74 3.54
CA LEU A 125 11.80 -26.77 2.56
C LEU A 125 11.23 -26.16 1.27
N LYS A 126 10.26 -25.24 1.38
CA LYS A 126 9.72 -24.52 0.21
C LYS A 126 10.77 -23.76 -0.59
N LYS A 127 11.76 -23.16 0.08
CA LYS A 127 12.87 -22.47 -0.61
C LYS A 127 13.80 -23.43 -1.33
N LEU A 128 13.95 -24.66 -0.85
CA LEU A 128 14.72 -25.70 -1.53
C LEU A 128 13.95 -26.19 -2.77
N GLU A 129 12.64 -26.44 -2.64
CA GLU A 129 11.77 -26.81 -3.77
C GLU A 129 11.83 -25.77 -4.89
N PHE A 130 11.66 -24.48 -4.56
CA PHE A 130 11.72 -23.41 -5.57
C PHE A 130 13.07 -23.33 -6.29
N LYS A 131 14.17 -23.56 -5.57
CA LYS A 131 15.52 -23.56 -6.17
C LYS A 131 15.74 -24.77 -7.07
N ASP A 132 15.16 -25.92 -6.72
CA ASP A 132 15.24 -27.14 -7.52
C ASP A 132 14.48 -26.95 -8.83
N ASP A 133 13.30 -26.33 -8.78
CA ASP A 133 12.50 -25.97 -9.96
C ASP A 133 13.26 -24.98 -10.87
N GLU A 134 13.84 -23.91 -10.32
CA GLU A 134 14.65 -22.94 -11.10
C GLU A 134 15.86 -23.60 -11.77
N PHE A 135 16.52 -24.55 -11.09
CA PHE A 135 17.66 -25.28 -11.65
C PHE A 135 17.22 -26.19 -12.81
N ASN A 136 16.10 -26.90 -12.66
CA ASN A 136 15.55 -27.80 -13.67
C ASN A 136 14.98 -27.05 -14.91
N GLU A 137 14.52 -25.81 -14.75
CA GLU A 137 14.09 -24.96 -15.88
C GLU A 137 15.27 -24.38 -16.67
N GLN A 138 16.44 -24.19 -16.05
CA GLN A 138 17.66 -23.69 -16.73
C GLN A 138 18.38 -24.76 -17.56
N GLU A 139 18.10 -26.05 -17.31
CA GLU A 139 18.65 -27.18 -18.07
C GLU A 139 17.78 -27.63 -19.26
N ARG A 140 16.66 -26.94 -19.54
CA ARG A 140 15.79 -27.17 -20.72
C ARG A 140 16.00 -26.14 -21.82
#